data_AF-A0A923Q3D3-F1
#
_entry.id   AF-A0A923Q3D3-F1
#
_cell.length_a   1.000
_cell.length_b   1.000
_cell.length_c   1.000
_cell.angle_alpha   90.00
_cell.angle_beta   90.00
_cell.angle_gamma   90.00
#
_symmetry.space_group_name_H-M   'P 1'
#
loop_
_entity.id
_entity.type
_entity.pdbx_description
1 polymer ?
#
loop_
_entity_poly.entity_id
_entity_poly.type
_entity_poly.pdbx_seq_one_letter_code
_entity_poly.pdbx_strand_id
1 'polypeptide(L)'
;MRPTRSTWSPVPSESDPAATVIIVNWNGERWLRPCLDALARQQTARPFLTWVVDNASSDGSLALLETEYPSVRVLRNTANLGFAGGNNTALREVTTSYAVLLNNDATPEPDWLEQLLAPFDSPGTERLAAVTSKVVFAPRFLPLQLDAPGFVPGGADPRDLGVRIASIVVDGEDITSRVLWERLTWGPEGEGAGRFFWTRPSGEMLLPLPHSTGPWEVTVRWAAEGGKDVALSWEGGDVSLPVTGELTEQSFTVATASPVDVVNNVGSIVFTAGYGADRGYQDVDAGQYDAAADVFALCGCAVAFRTSAGRELDWFDDDFFLYYEDTDLSWRLRAAGWDIRYEPKAVVRHVHSATSVEWSPTFVFHTDRNRLLMLV
;
A
#
# COMPACT_ATOMS: atom_id res chain seq x y z
N MET A 1 -25.60 -22.37 22.27
CA MET A 1 -24.54 -22.69 23.26
C MET A 1 -23.25 -22.11 22.74
N ARG A 2 -22.68 -21.08 23.39
CA ARG A 2 -21.35 -20.56 23.03
C ARG A 2 -20.30 -21.59 23.48
N PRO A 3 -19.29 -21.96 22.66
CA PRO A 3 -18.26 -22.89 23.09
C PRO A 3 -17.46 -22.27 24.24
N THR A 4 -17.06 -23.12 25.19
CA THR A 4 -16.21 -22.77 26.33
C THR A 4 -14.88 -22.16 25.88
N ARG A 5 -14.53 -20.99 26.46
CA ARG A 5 -13.25 -20.30 26.26
C ARG A 5 -12.09 -21.28 26.51
N SER A 6 -11.36 -21.63 25.46
CA SER A 6 -10.08 -22.34 25.54
C SER A 6 -9.07 -21.42 26.24
N THR A 7 -8.52 -21.86 27.37
CA THR A 7 -7.42 -21.17 28.03
C THR A 7 -6.15 -21.35 27.20
N TRP A 8 -5.93 -20.42 26.28
CA TRP A 8 -4.66 -20.27 25.57
C TRP A 8 -3.53 -20.07 26.58
N SER A 9 -2.51 -20.93 26.52
CA SER A 9 -1.27 -20.72 27.25
C SER A 9 -0.13 -21.42 26.53
N PRO A 10 0.74 -20.65 25.88
CA PRO A 10 2.14 -21.00 25.84
C PRO A 10 2.92 -19.86 26.48
N VAL A 11 3.65 -20.17 27.55
CA VAL A 11 4.88 -19.42 27.83
C VAL A 11 5.89 -20.01 26.84
N PRO A 12 6.28 -19.29 25.77
CA PRO A 12 7.22 -19.83 24.79
C PRO A 12 8.59 -20.01 25.46
N SER A 13 9.30 -21.09 25.13
CA SER A 13 10.71 -21.21 25.48
C SER A 13 11.54 -20.18 24.67
N GLU A 14 12.76 -19.84 25.13
CA GLU A 14 13.65 -18.91 24.40
C GLU A 14 13.98 -19.38 22.96
N SER A 15 13.77 -20.66 22.64
CA SER A 15 13.96 -21.25 21.31
C SER A 15 12.70 -21.32 20.44
N ASP A 16 11.51 -21.07 20.99
CA ASP A 16 10.28 -21.14 20.23
C ASP A 16 10.12 -19.89 19.35
N PRO A 17 9.63 -20.03 18.11
CA PRO A 17 9.36 -18.88 17.26
C PRO A 17 8.32 -17.97 17.92
N ALA A 18 8.69 -16.69 18.09
CA ALA A 18 7.83 -15.68 18.66
C ALA A 18 6.68 -15.33 17.71
N ALA A 19 6.93 -15.39 16.39
CA ALA A 19 6.00 -14.97 15.36
C ALA A 19 5.89 -15.93 14.18
N THR A 20 4.74 -15.90 13.51
CA THR A 20 4.55 -16.50 12.18
C THR A 20 4.15 -15.41 11.20
N VAL A 21 5.00 -15.14 10.22
CA VAL A 21 4.70 -14.26 9.08
C VAL A 21 3.94 -15.04 8.02
N ILE A 22 2.78 -14.53 7.63
CA ILE A 22 1.82 -15.12 6.71
C ILE A 22 1.73 -14.24 5.47
N ILE A 23 1.88 -14.87 4.32
CA ILE A 23 1.77 -14.23 3.01
C ILE A 23 0.72 -14.97 2.21
N VAL A 24 -0.37 -14.31 1.86
CA VAL A 24 -1.34 -14.86 0.90
C VAL A 24 -0.87 -14.53 -0.51
N ASN A 25 -0.88 -15.54 -1.38
CA ASN A 25 -0.45 -15.41 -2.77
C ASN A 25 -1.53 -15.94 -3.72
N TRP A 26 -1.85 -15.17 -4.75
CA TRP A 26 -2.68 -15.59 -5.87
C TRP A 26 -2.12 -15.01 -7.17
N ASN A 27 -1.57 -15.88 -8.03
CA ASN A 27 -0.95 -15.48 -9.30
C ASN A 27 0.10 -14.35 -9.15
N GLY A 28 0.90 -14.42 -8.09
CA GLY A 28 1.82 -13.37 -7.66
C GLY A 28 3.30 -13.72 -7.80
N GLU A 29 3.68 -14.67 -8.67
CA GLU A 29 5.07 -15.15 -8.82
C GLU A 29 6.09 -14.01 -8.91
N ARG A 30 5.78 -12.98 -9.70
CA ARG A 30 6.63 -11.80 -9.94
C ARG A 30 6.94 -10.97 -8.68
N TRP A 31 6.06 -11.03 -7.68
CA TRP A 31 6.17 -10.25 -6.44
C TRP A 31 6.73 -11.07 -5.28
N LEU A 32 6.45 -12.37 -5.29
CA LEU A 32 6.73 -13.27 -4.17
C LEU A 32 8.22 -13.35 -3.83
N ARG A 33 9.10 -13.37 -4.85
CA ARG A 33 10.55 -13.42 -4.65
C ARG A 33 11.10 -12.20 -3.89
N PRO A 34 10.89 -10.94 -4.35
CA PRO A 34 11.31 -9.76 -3.60
C PRO A 34 10.85 -9.76 -2.13
N CYS A 35 9.59 -10.13 -1.87
CA CYS A 35 9.02 -10.22 -0.53
C CYS A 35 9.75 -11.26 0.34
N LEU A 36 9.89 -12.51 -0.15
CA LEU A 36 10.53 -13.58 0.60
C LEU A 36 12.01 -13.35 0.83
N ASP A 37 12.71 -12.77 -0.14
CA ASP A 37 14.12 -12.38 -0.04
C ASP A 37 14.32 -11.31 1.04
N ALA A 38 13.40 -10.34 1.15
CA ALA A 38 13.43 -9.31 2.19
C ALA A 38 13.14 -9.88 3.59
N LEU A 39 12.22 -10.85 3.69
CA LEU A 39 11.96 -11.56 4.94
C LEU A 39 13.16 -12.41 5.39
N ALA A 40 13.84 -13.08 4.47
CA ALA A 40 15.02 -13.88 4.79
C ALA A 40 16.20 -13.03 5.32
N ARG A 41 16.20 -11.71 5.06
CA ARG A 41 17.21 -10.75 5.52
C ARG A 41 16.82 -9.99 6.79
N GLN A 42 15.71 -10.33 7.43
CA GLN A 42 15.28 -9.63 8.64
C GLN A 42 16.31 -9.73 9.76
N GLN A 43 16.60 -8.58 10.37
CA GLN A 43 17.50 -8.39 11.50
C GLN A 43 16.65 -8.32 12.76
N THR A 44 16.30 -9.47 13.31
CA THR A 44 15.50 -9.57 14.54
C THR A 44 16.13 -10.54 15.53
N ALA A 45 16.00 -10.23 16.82
CA ALA A 45 16.38 -11.14 17.90
C ALA A 45 15.31 -12.21 18.15
N ARG A 46 14.11 -12.06 17.57
CA ARG A 46 12.96 -12.94 17.77
C ARG A 46 12.88 -13.98 16.65
N PRO A 47 13.09 -15.28 16.94
CA PRO A 47 12.91 -16.32 15.92
C PRO A 47 11.48 -16.29 15.36
N PHE A 48 11.32 -16.53 14.07
CA PHE A 48 10.01 -16.50 13.41
C PHE A 48 9.91 -17.57 12.32
N LEU A 49 8.67 -17.87 11.93
CA LEU A 49 8.34 -18.75 10.82
C LEU A 49 7.81 -17.93 9.64
N THR A 50 8.05 -18.39 8.41
CA THR A 50 7.46 -17.81 7.19
C THR A 50 6.55 -18.83 6.55
N TRP A 51 5.27 -18.49 6.42
CA TRP A 51 4.24 -19.32 5.81
C TRP A 51 3.64 -18.59 4.60
N VAL A 52 3.48 -19.33 3.50
CA VAL A 52 2.80 -18.83 2.30
C VAL A 52 1.52 -19.63 2.11
N VAL A 53 0.40 -18.92 1.96
CA VAL A 53 -0.88 -19.50 1.55
C VAL A 53 -1.05 -19.30 0.06
N ASP A 54 -0.88 -20.35 -0.71
CA ASP A 54 -1.22 -20.34 -2.13
C ASP A 54 -2.73 -20.48 -2.31
N ASN A 55 -3.37 -19.44 -2.86
CA ASN A 55 -4.82 -19.32 -2.98
C ASN A 55 -5.32 -19.88 -4.32
N ALA A 56 -4.84 -21.08 -4.69
CA ALA A 56 -5.04 -21.72 -5.99
C ALA A 56 -4.45 -20.94 -7.17
N SER A 57 -3.15 -20.64 -7.10
CA SER A 57 -2.45 -20.00 -8.23
C SER A 57 -2.31 -20.95 -9.42
N SER A 58 -2.29 -20.37 -10.62
CA SER A 58 -2.06 -21.04 -11.90
C SER A 58 -0.75 -20.61 -12.59
N ASP A 59 0.03 -19.73 -11.96
CA ASP A 59 1.35 -19.30 -12.42
C ASP A 59 2.49 -20.16 -11.84
N GLY A 60 3.74 -19.71 -11.97
CA GLY A 60 4.91 -20.42 -11.44
C GLY A 60 5.13 -20.29 -9.93
N SER A 61 4.21 -19.67 -9.17
CA SER A 61 4.39 -19.42 -7.72
C SER A 61 4.73 -20.68 -6.92
N LEU A 62 4.03 -21.78 -7.17
CA LEU A 62 4.25 -23.04 -6.45
C LEU A 62 5.61 -23.66 -6.79
N ALA A 63 6.02 -23.61 -8.06
CA ALA A 63 7.32 -24.12 -8.49
C ALA A 63 8.44 -23.29 -7.86
N LEU A 64 8.32 -21.96 -7.88
CA LEU A 64 9.25 -21.02 -7.23
C LEU A 64 9.45 -21.35 -5.74
N LEU A 65 8.36 -21.54 -4.99
CA LEU A 65 8.41 -21.86 -3.56
C LEU A 65 9.12 -23.19 -3.29
N GLU A 66 8.84 -24.21 -4.10
CA GLU A 66 9.46 -25.54 -3.95
C GLU A 66 10.96 -25.53 -4.26
N THR A 67 11.37 -24.80 -5.30
CA THR A 67 12.76 -24.81 -5.76
C THR A 67 13.68 -23.88 -4.96
N GLU A 68 13.17 -22.75 -4.49
CA GLU A 68 14.02 -21.66 -3.98
C GLU A 68 13.76 -21.31 -2.51
N TYR A 69 12.60 -21.67 -1.97
CA TYR A 69 12.23 -21.36 -0.59
C TYR A 69 11.82 -22.62 0.21
N PRO A 70 12.65 -23.67 0.29
CA PRO A 70 12.29 -24.94 0.92
C PRO A 70 12.06 -24.85 2.44
N SER A 71 12.50 -23.77 3.09
CA SER A 71 12.23 -23.49 4.51
C SER A 71 10.87 -22.86 4.77
N VAL A 72 10.19 -22.36 3.73
CA VAL A 72 8.87 -21.73 3.84
C VAL A 72 7.80 -22.82 3.88
N ARG A 73 6.90 -22.74 4.87
CA ARG A 73 5.74 -23.63 4.92
C ARG A 73 4.70 -23.16 3.91
N VAL A 74 4.27 -24.05 3.01
CA VAL A 74 3.23 -23.73 2.03
C VAL A 74 1.92 -24.39 2.42
N LEU A 75 0.86 -23.59 2.56
CA LEU A 75 -0.53 -24.02 2.69
C LEU A 75 -1.21 -23.81 1.34
N ARG A 76 -2.00 -24.78 0.85
CA ARG A 76 -2.64 -24.71 -0.47
C ARG A 76 -4.16 -24.75 -0.33
N ASN A 77 -4.82 -23.68 -0.75
CA ASN A 77 -6.27 -23.68 -0.91
C ASN A 77 -6.65 -24.30 -2.26
N THR A 78 -7.85 -24.90 -2.34
CA THR A 78 -8.37 -25.50 -3.58
C THR A 78 -9.09 -24.49 -4.48
N ALA A 79 -9.33 -23.28 -3.99
CA ALA A 79 -9.92 -22.17 -4.70
C ALA A 79 -9.35 -20.84 -4.16
N ASN A 80 -9.50 -19.76 -4.91
CA ASN A 80 -9.19 -18.41 -4.43
C ASN A 80 -10.25 -18.00 -3.41
N LEU A 81 -9.88 -17.96 -2.13
CA LEU A 81 -10.73 -17.55 -1.01
C LEU A 81 -10.64 -16.04 -0.70
N GLY A 82 -9.99 -15.28 -1.57
CA GLY A 82 -9.73 -13.86 -1.35
C GLY A 82 -8.65 -13.63 -0.29
N PHE A 83 -8.48 -12.38 0.09
CA PHE A 83 -7.53 -11.95 1.11
C PHE A 83 -7.93 -12.48 2.50
N ALA A 84 -9.18 -12.28 2.93
CA ALA A 84 -9.60 -12.66 4.28
C ALA A 84 -9.58 -14.18 4.47
N GLY A 85 -10.23 -14.93 3.57
CA GLY A 85 -10.25 -16.38 3.60
C GLY A 85 -8.86 -17.02 3.42
N GLY A 86 -8.03 -16.45 2.55
CA GLY A 86 -6.64 -16.87 2.36
C GLY A 86 -5.83 -16.73 3.65
N ASN A 87 -5.91 -15.59 4.33
CA ASN A 87 -5.20 -15.37 5.59
C ASN A 87 -5.77 -16.26 6.70
N ASN A 88 -7.10 -16.41 6.78
CA ASN A 88 -7.77 -17.25 7.77
C ASN A 88 -7.33 -18.72 7.73
N THR A 89 -6.99 -19.27 6.55
CA THR A 89 -6.39 -20.62 6.45
C THR A 89 -5.15 -20.75 7.32
N ALA A 90 -4.24 -19.76 7.30
CA ALA A 90 -3.03 -19.79 8.13
C ALA A 90 -3.31 -19.33 9.57
N LEU A 91 -4.04 -18.24 9.76
CA LEU A 91 -4.27 -17.62 11.08
C LEU A 91 -4.91 -18.59 12.09
N ARG A 92 -5.83 -19.45 11.64
CA ARG A 92 -6.47 -20.46 12.48
C ARG A 92 -5.50 -21.56 12.94
N GLU A 93 -4.42 -21.79 12.20
CA GLU A 93 -3.36 -22.75 12.52
C GLU A 93 -2.20 -22.15 13.34
N VAL A 94 -2.03 -20.83 13.36
CA VAL A 94 -0.89 -20.18 14.05
C VAL A 94 -0.91 -20.47 15.55
N THR A 95 0.23 -20.94 16.07
CA THR A 95 0.45 -21.19 17.51
C THR A 95 1.52 -20.30 18.13
N THR A 96 2.21 -19.48 17.35
CA THR A 96 3.19 -18.51 17.86
C THR A 96 2.48 -17.37 18.60
N SER A 97 3.22 -16.65 19.45
CA SER A 97 2.66 -15.54 20.25
C SER A 97 2.08 -14.42 19.37
N TYR A 98 2.68 -14.21 18.19
CA TYR A 98 2.27 -13.19 17.23
C TYR A 98 2.01 -13.77 15.84
N ALA A 99 0.84 -13.49 15.28
CA ALA A 99 0.55 -13.74 13.87
C ALA A 99 0.81 -12.44 13.08
N VAL A 100 1.62 -12.50 12.02
CA VAL A 100 2.01 -11.32 11.26
C VAL A 100 1.53 -11.49 9.82
N LEU A 101 0.81 -10.52 9.29
CA LEU A 101 0.43 -10.49 7.87
C LEU A 101 1.43 -9.63 7.10
N LEU A 102 1.79 -10.08 5.90
CA LEU A 102 2.57 -9.31 4.93
C LEU A 102 2.04 -9.63 3.53
N ASN A 103 1.68 -8.60 2.76
CA ASN A 103 1.31 -8.77 1.35
C ASN A 103 2.49 -9.29 0.52
N ASN A 104 2.21 -10.08 -0.51
CA ASN A 104 3.24 -10.65 -1.38
C ASN A 104 3.95 -9.61 -2.28
N ASP A 105 3.37 -8.42 -2.47
CA ASP A 105 3.92 -7.28 -3.19
C ASP A 105 4.48 -6.19 -2.25
N ALA A 106 4.75 -6.57 -1.00
CA ALA A 106 5.41 -5.75 0.00
C ALA A 106 6.86 -6.19 0.22
N THR A 107 7.75 -5.24 0.43
CA THR A 107 9.17 -5.44 0.73
C THR A 107 9.50 -4.76 2.05
N PRO A 108 9.60 -5.51 3.16
CA PRO A 108 9.90 -4.94 4.48
C PRO A 108 11.36 -4.47 4.57
N GLU A 109 11.60 -3.37 5.28
CA GLU A 109 12.96 -2.92 5.60
C GLU A 109 13.68 -3.92 6.53
N PRO A 110 15.03 -3.95 6.59
CA PRO A 110 15.77 -5.01 7.26
C PRO A 110 15.43 -5.23 8.75
N ASP A 111 15.06 -4.20 9.50
CA ASP A 111 14.68 -4.29 10.91
C ASP A 111 13.15 -4.28 11.14
N TRP A 112 12.35 -4.33 10.07
CA TRP A 112 10.90 -4.19 10.11
C TRP A 112 10.23 -5.10 11.15
N LEU A 113 10.53 -6.40 11.16
CA LEU A 113 9.87 -7.35 12.06
C LEU A 113 10.26 -7.09 13.53
N GLU A 114 11.50 -6.68 13.77
CA GLU A 114 11.96 -6.31 15.11
C GLU A 114 11.21 -5.08 15.63
N GLN A 115 11.09 -4.04 14.79
CA GLN A 115 10.36 -2.83 15.14
C GLN A 115 8.84 -3.10 15.29
N LEU A 116 8.27 -3.94 14.43
CA LEU A 116 6.83 -4.24 14.43
C LEU A 116 6.40 -4.97 15.70
N LEU A 117 7.27 -5.83 16.25
CA LEU A 117 6.98 -6.61 17.46
C LEU A 117 7.39 -5.90 18.75
N ALA A 118 8.34 -4.95 18.70
CA ALA A 118 8.85 -4.24 19.88
C ALA A 118 7.77 -3.59 20.77
N PRO A 119 6.66 -3.03 20.23
CA PRO A 119 5.64 -2.41 21.08
C PRO A 119 4.96 -3.40 22.04
N PHE A 120 4.88 -4.69 21.73
CA PHE A 120 4.21 -5.68 22.59
C PHE A 120 4.97 -6.00 23.89
N ASP A 121 6.25 -5.66 23.97
CA ASP A 121 7.09 -5.90 25.16
C ASP A 121 7.05 -4.72 26.15
N SER A 122 6.43 -3.60 25.75
CA SER A 122 6.36 -2.40 26.58
C SER A 122 5.36 -2.60 27.75
N PRO A 123 5.68 -2.15 28.98
CA PRO A 123 4.73 -2.17 30.09
C PRO A 123 3.42 -1.46 29.73
N GLY A 124 2.27 -2.02 30.13
CA GLY A 124 0.96 -1.41 29.85
C GLY A 124 0.38 -1.76 28.48
N THR A 125 0.97 -2.71 27.74
CA THR A 125 0.50 -3.16 26.42
C THR A 125 -0.24 -4.50 26.47
N GLU A 126 -0.76 -4.87 27.64
CA GLU A 126 -1.56 -6.09 27.83
C GLU A 126 -2.83 -6.08 26.98
N ARG A 127 -3.36 -4.88 26.66
CA ARG A 127 -4.49 -4.67 25.74
C ARG A 127 -4.08 -4.36 24.31
N LEU A 128 -2.79 -4.36 23.97
CA LEU A 128 -2.35 -4.17 22.59
C LEU A 128 -2.63 -5.45 21.81
N ALA A 129 -3.61 -5.41 20.91
CA ALA A 129 -3.95 -6.53 20.06
C ALA A 129 -3.20 -6.51 18.74
N ALA A 130 -2.96 -5.34 18.17
CA ALA A 130 -2.30 -5.24 16.87
C ALA A 130 -1.37 -4.04 16.76
N VAL A 131 -0.28 -4.23 16.01
CA VAL A 131 0.65 -3.18 15.61
C VAL A 131 0.71 -3.16 14.08
N THR A 132 0.38 -2.03 13.47
CA THR A 132 0.42 -1.83 12.02
C THR A 132 1.63 -0.99 11.62
N SER A 133 2.17 -1.29 10.44
CA SER A 133 3.43 -0.72 9.91
C SER A 133 3.24 0.68 9.34
N LYS A 134 4.36 1.38 9.09
CA LYS A 134 4.45 2.47 8.11
C LYS A 134 4.56 1.86 6.73
N VAL A 135 3.49 1.92 5.95
CA VAL A 135 3.45 1.46 4.58
C VAL A 135 3.69 2.66 3.67
N VAL A 136 4.77 2.61 2.90
CA VAL A 136 5.08 3.59 1.85
C VAL A 136 4.96 2.91 0.48
N PHE A 137 4.67 3.69 -0.55
CA PHE A 137 4.70 3.18 -1.92
C PHE A 137 6.10 2.65 -2.27
N ALA A 138 6.14 1.57 -3.05
CA ALA A 138 7.38 0.92 -3.44
C ALA A 138 8.36 1.85 -4.18
N PRO A 139 7.95 2.57 -5.24
CA PRO A 139 8.82 3.57 -5.85
C PRO A 139 9.00 4.78 -4.94
N ARG A 140 10.16 5.43 -5.04
CA ARG A 140 10.31 6.81 -4.57
C ARG A 140 9.88 7.76 -5.67
N PHE A 141 9.45 8.95 -5.30
CA PHE A 141 8.85 9.89 -6.23
C PHE A 141 9.71 11.13 -6.41
N LEU A 142 9.71 11.68 -7.62
CA LEU A 142 10.16 13.05 -7.89
C LEU A 142 8.98 14.00 -7.72
N PRO A 143 9.03 14.93 -6.75
CA PRO A 143 8.13 16.07 -6.74
C PRO A 143 8.48 17.01 -7.89
N LEU A 144 7.57 17.14 -8.84
CA LEU A 144 7.71 18.00 -10.01
C LEU A 144 6.61 19.07 -9.97
N GLN A 145 7.04 20.29 -9.71
CA GLN A 145 6.18 21.47 -9.73
C GLN A 145 5.97 21.91 -11.18
N LEU A 146 4.72 22.19 -11.54
CA LEU A 146 4.32 22.74 -12.84
C LEU A 146 3.66 24.09 -12.62
N ASP A 147 4.10 25.09 -13.39
CA ASP A 147 3.51 26.41 -13.45
C ASP A 147 3.28 26.82 -14.92
N ALA A 148 2.04 27.17 -15.24
CA ALA A 148 1.60 27.57 -16.56
C ALA A 148 0.61 28.74 -16.47
N PRO A 149 0.57 29.65 -17.46
CA PRO A 149 -0.53 30.58 -17.60
C PRO A 149 -1.89 29.86 -17.63
N GLY A 150 -2.79 30.24 -16.73
CA GLY A 150 -4.14 29.68 -16.65
C GLY A 150 -5.07 30.22 -17.72
N PHE A 151 -6.11 29.44 -18.06
CA PHE A 151 -7.23 29.89 -18.86
C PHE A 151 -8.53 29.24 -18.38
N VAL A 152 -9.64 29.95 -18.57
CA VAL A 152 -10.97 29.39 -18.37
C VAL A 152 -11.56 29.12 -19.75
N PRO A 153 -11.92 27.86 -20.09
CA PRO A 153 -12.47 27.52 -21.41
C PRO A 153 -13.75 28.29 -21.75
N GLY A 154 -14.51 28.69 -20.71
CA GLY A 154 -15.81 29.34 -20.84
C GLY A 154 -16.95 28.33 -21.05
N GLY A 155 -18.15 28.86 -21.32
CA GLY A 155 -19.35 28.03 -21.47
C GLY A 155 -19.75 27.34 -20.17
N ALA A 156 -19.85 26.01 -20.20
CA ALA A 156 -20.27 25.21 -19.04
C ALA A 156 -19.09 24.70 -18.19
N ASP A 157 -17.84 24.95 -18.58
CA ASP A 157 -16.65 24.53 -17.83
C ASP A 157 -16.09 25.72 -17.03
N PRO A 158 -16.28 25.75 -15.70
CA PRO A 158 -15.84 26.86 -14.86
C PRO A 158 -14.38 26.72 -14.40
N ARG A 159 -13.68 25.66 -14.78
CA ARG A 159 -12.35 25.34 -14.24
C ARG A 159 -11.31 26.31 -14.79
N ASP A 160 -10.35 26.66 -13.92
CA ASP A 160 -9.10 27.31 -14.32
C ASP A 160 -8.10 26.22 -14.70
N LEU A 161 -7.72 26.19 -15.97
CA LEU A 161 -6.94 25.13 -16.60
C LEU A 161 -5.55 25.65 -16.99
N GLY A 162 -4.51 24.85 -16.79
CA GLY A 162 -3.15 25.14 -17.25
C GLY A 162 -2.90 24.55 -18.63
N VAL A 163 -2.50 23.27 -18.63
CA VAL A 163 -2.22 22.47 -19.82
C VAL A 163 -2.91 21.11 -19.77
N ARG A 164 -2.99 20.46 -20.92
CA ARG A 164 -3.47 19.10 -21.07
C ARG A 164 -2.30 18.15 -21.19
N ILE A 165 -2.12 17.25 -20.23
CA ILE A 165 -1.09 16.20 -20.26
C ILE A 165 -1.74 14.89 -20.71
N ALA A 166 -1.21 14.26 -21.75
CA ALA A 166 -1.65 12.97 -22.25
C ALA A 166 -0.84 11.81 -21.67
N SER A 167 0.49 11.97 -21.56
CA SER A 167 1.36 10.95 -20.99
C SER A 167 2.64 11.53 -20.39
N ILE A 168 3.21 10.79 -19.44
CA ILE A 168 4.54 11.01 -18.87
C ILE A 168 5.32 9.71 -18.97
N VAL A 169 6.52 9.80 -19.52
CA VAL A 169 7.47 8.70 -19.69
C VAL A 169 8.75 9.05 -18.93
N VAL A 170 9.31 8.12 -18.16
CA VAL A 170 10.59 8.27 -17.47
C VAL A 170 11.51 7.13 -17.90
N ASP A 171 12.68 7.45 -18.43
CA ASP A 171 13.67 6.50 -18.95
C ASP A 171 13.09 5.47 -19.94
N GLY A 172 12.12 5.91 -20.75
CA GLY A 172 11.44 5.08 -21.74
C GLY A 172 10.27 4.24 -21.20
N GLU A 173 10.00 4.29 -19.89
CA GLU A 173 8.85 3.63 -19.27
C GLU A 173 7.67 4.59 -19.15
N ASP A 174 6.50 4.22 -19.70
CA ASP A 174 5.27 4.98 -19.49
C ASP A 174 4.80 4.83 -18.02
N ILE A 175 4.83 5.94 -17.30
CA ILE A 175 4.46 6.01 -15.89
C ILE A 175 3.12 6.70 -15.67
N THR A 176 2.41 7.09 -16.73
CA THR A 176 1.22 7.96 -16.69
C THR A 176 0.16 7.48 -15.71
N SER A 177 -0.09 6.17 -15.63
CA SER A 177 -1.07 5.58 -14.73
C SER A 177 -0.63 5.52 -13.26
N ARG A 178 0.65 5.71 -12.98
CA ARG A 178 1.26 5.64 -11.63
C ARG A 178 1.72 7.00 -11.09
N VAL A 179 1.66 8.06 -11.89
CA VAL A 179 1.85 9.43 -11.40
C VAL A 179 0.75 9.75 -10.39
N LEU A 180 1.10 10.38 -9.28
CA LEU A 180 0.11 10.87 -8.31
C LEU A 180 -0.30 12.27 -8.73
N TRP A 181 -1.53 12.36 -9.25
CA TRP A 181 -2.04 13.53 -9.96
C TRP A 181 -2.84 14.52 -9.08
N GLU A 182 -3.17 14.15 -7.83
CA GLU A 182 -4.20 14.82 -7.01
C GLU A 182 -3.92 16.31 -6.73
N ARG A 183 -2.64 16.68 -6.67
CA ARG A 183 -2.22 18.05 -6.36
C ARG A 183 -2.18 18.97 -7.58
N LEU A 184 -2.13 18.41 -8.79
CA LEU A 184 -1.99 19.18 -10.03
C LEU A 184 -3.24 19.15 -10.92
N THR A 185 -4.02 18.07 -10.96
CA THR A 185 -5.03 17.88 -12.01
C THR A 185 -6.47 17.97 -11.51
N TRP A 186 -7.39 18.11 -12.46
CA TRP A 186 -8.84 17.98 -12.23
C TRP A 186 -9.35 16.53 -12.36
N GLY A 187 -8.44 15.55 -12.44
CA GLY A 187 -8.75 14.15 -12.69
C GLY A 187 -8.60 13.75 -14.17
N PRO A 188 -8.71 12.44 -14.46
CA PRO A 188 -8.62 11.93 -15.82
C PRO A 188 -9.87 12.26 -16.63
N GLU A 189 -9.67 12.59 -17.90
CA GLU A 189 -10.72 12.74 -18.91
C GLU A 189 -10.40 11.89 -20.14
N GLY A 190 -11.44 11.51 -20.89
CA GLY A 190 -11.31 10.61 -22.04
C GLY A 190 -11.08 9.14 -21.64
N GLU A 191 -10.94 8.28 -22.64
CA GLU A 191 -10.80 6.83 -22.45
C GLU A 191 -9.71 6.24 -23.35
N GLY A 192 -9.11 5.12 -22.91
CA GLY A 192 -8.08 4.40 -23.66
C GLY A 192 -6.93 5.30 -24.11
N ALA A 193 -6.58 5.23 -25.40
CA ALA A 193 -5.54 6.06 -26.01
C ALA A 193 -5.88 7.57 -26.07
N GLY A 194 -7.13 7.94 -25.81
CA GLY A 194 -7.60 9.31 -25.74
C GLY A 194 -7.67 9.87 -24.31
N ARG A 195 -7.18 9.13 -23.30
CA ARG A 195 -7.12 9.60 -21.92
C ARG A 195 -6.11 10.73 -21.77
N PHE A 196 -6.47 11.75 -21.00
CA PHE A 196 -5.61 12.89 -20.67
C PHE A 196 -6.00 13.49 -19.31
N PHE A 197 -5.23 14.48 -18.87
CA PHE A 197 -5.44 15.21 -17.62
C PHE A 197 -5.32 16.71 -17.89
N TRP A 198 -6.36 17.47 -17.56
CA TRP A 198 -6.22 18.90 -17.46
C TRP A 198 -5.59 19.27 -16.12
N THR A 199 -4.48 20.00 -16.18
CA THR A 199 -3.85 20.57 -14.99
C THR A 199 -4.61 21.80 -14.51
N ARG A 200 -4.50 22.10 -13.23
CA ARG A 200 -4.58 23.46 -12.70
C ARG A 200 -3.41 24.29 -13.27
N PRO A 201 -3.45 25.63 -13.22
CA PRO A 201 -2.34 26.46 -13.70
C PRO A 201 -1.04 26.26 -12.90
N SER A 202 -1.16 25.93 -11.62
CA SER A 202 -0.01 25.67 -10.74
C SER A 202 -0.32 24.47 -9.85
N GLY A 203 0.68 23.61 -9.64
CA GLY A 203 0.57 22.48 -8.72
C GLY A 203 1.74 21.51 -8.86
N GLU A 204 1.72 20.50 -8.00
CA GLU A 204 2.76 19.46 -7.95
C GLU A 204 2.20 18.14 -8.47
N MET A 205 3.02 17.40 -9.21
CA MET A 205 2.79 15.99 -9.49
C MET A 205 3.95 15.15 -8.97
N LEU A 206 3.65 13.95 -8.48
CA LEU A 206 4.67 13.04 -7.96
C LEU A 206 4.92 11.96 -9.01
N LEU A 207 6.11 11.95 -9.59
CA LEU A 207 6.51 11.00 -10.63
C LEU A 207 7.22 9.81 -9.98
N PRO A 208 6.68 8.58 -10.03
CA PRO A 208 7.40 7.40 -9.55
C PRO A 208 8.67 7.20 -10.38
N LEU A 209 9.80 7.02 -9.71
CA LEU A 209 11.09 6.85 -10.36
C LEU A 209 11.45 5.36 -10.43
N PRO A 210 11.99 4.88 -11.57
CA PRO A 210 12.39 3.48 -11.74
C PRO A 210 13.60 3.09 -10.87
N HIS A 211 14.37 4.08 -10.42
CA HIS A 211 15.54 3.90 -9.57
C HIS A 211 15.80 5.16 -8.72
N SER A 212 16.52 5.02 -7.61
CA SER A 212 16.62 6.04 -6.55
C SER A 212 17.63 7.15 -6.81
N THR A 213 18.49 7.03 -7.83
CA THR A 213 19.54 8.00 -8.14
C THR A 213 19.57 8.30 -9.63
N GLY A 214 19.50 9.56 -10.01
CA GLY A 214 19.51 9.96 -11.42
C GLY A 214 20.86 9.80 -12.12
N PRO A 215 20.99 10.32 -13.35
CA PRO A 215 20.00 11.17 -14.03
C PRO A 215 18.77 10.39 -14.50
N TRP A 216 17.63 11.09 -14.63
CA TRP A 216 16.42 10.55 -15.25
C TRP A 216 16.04 11.39 -16.47
N GLU A 217 15.63 10.74 -17.55
CA GLU A 217 15.08 11.42 -18.72
C GLU A 217 13.56 11.42 -18.65
N VAL A 218 12.97 12.61 -18.51
CA VAL A 218 11.51 12.79 -18.41
C VAL A 218 10.97 13.31 -19.73
N THR A 219 9.99 12.61 -20.28
CA THR A 219 9.29 12.99 -21.51
C THR A 219 7.82 13.23 -21.21
N VAL A 220 7.33 14.41 -21.53
CA VAL A 220 5.92 14.80 -21.35
C VAL A 220 5.27 14.98 -22.71
N ARG A 221 4.10 14.36 -22.89
CA ARG A 221 3.25 14.58 -24.06
C ARG A 221 2.06 15.44 -23.67
N TRP A 222 1.97 16.64 -24.23
CA TRP A 222 1.03 17.66 -23.77
C TRP A 222 0.62 18.67 -24.85
N ALA A 223 -0.46 19.38 -24.59
CA ALA A 223 -1.00 20.46 -25.40
C ALA A 223 -1.61 21.55 -24.50
N ALA A 224 -1.89 22.71 -25.06
CA ALA A 224 -2.62 23.79 -24.41
C ALA A 224 -3.71 24.33 -25.34
N GLU A 225 -4.48 25.32 -24.90
CA GLU A 225 -5.45 26.06 -25.73
C GLU A 225 -4.78 27.00 -26.75
N GLY A 226 -3.52 27.34 -26.53
CA GLY A 226 -2.72 28.24 -27.35
C GLY A 226 -1.24 28.19 -26.96
N GLY A 227 -0.40 28.96 -27.65
CA GLY A 227 1.02 29.04 -27.35
C GLY A 227 1.28 29.65 -25.97
N LYS A 228 1.96 28.91 -25.08
CA LYS A 228 2.39 29.39 -23.75
C LYS A 228 3.66 28.68 -23.31
N ASP A 229 4.42 29.30 -22.42
CA ASP A 229 5.54 28.65 -21.75
C ASP A 229 5.06 27.98 -20.46
N VAL A 230 5.52 26.75 -20.24
CA VAL A 230 5.27 25.98 -19.02
C VAL A 230 6.60 25.80 -18.29
N ALA A 231 6.65 26.28 -17.05
CA ALA A 231 7.78 26.06 -16.16
C ALA A 231 7.58 24.75 -15.39
N LEU A 232 8.62 23.92 -15.39
CA LEU A 232 8.73 22.72 -14.58
C LEU A 232 9.92 22.89 -13.64
N SER A 233 9.74 22.61 -12.36
CA SER A 233 10.83 22.72 -11.38
C SER A 233 10.82 21.59 -10.37
N TRP A 234 12.01 21.24 -9.87
CA TRP A 234 12.25 20.21 -8.87
C TRP A 234 13.42 20.62 -7.97
N GLU A 235 13.69 19.86 -6.91
CA GLU A 235 14.86 20.11 -6.09
C GLU A 235 16.16 19.92 -6.90
N GLY A 236 16.84 21.00 -7.22
CA GLY A 236 18.12 20.97 -7.94
C GLY A 236 18.04 21.32 -9.42
N GLY A 237 16.88 21.71 -9.95
CA GLY A 237 16.77 22.20 -11.33
C GLY A 237 15.40 22.68 -11.75
N ASP A 238 15.36 23.29 -12.93
CA ASP A 238 14.15 23.76 -13.59
C ASP A 238 14.33 23.74 -15.11
N VAL A 239 13.21 23.75 -15.82
CA VAL A 239 13.15 23.90 -17.28
C VAL A 239 11.88 24.65 -17.68
N SER A 240 11.95 25.49 -18.70
CA SER A 240 10.79 26.12 -19.31
C SER A 240 10.60 25.60 -20.73
N LEU A 241 9.41 25.08 -21.02
CA LEU A 241 9.10 24.40 -22.28
C LEU A 241 7.90 25.09 -22.97
N PRO A 242 8.01 25.44 -24.27
CA PRO A 242 6.89 26.03 -25.00
C PRO A 242 5.85 24.95 -25.36
N VAL A 243 4.59 25.18 -25.01
CA VAL A 243 3.45 24.30 -25.31
C VAL A 243 2.49 25.02 -26.26
N THR A 244 1.95 24.28 -27.23
CA THR A 244 1.08 24.83 -28.28
C THR A 244 -0.29 24.15 -28.29
N GLY A 245 -1.16 24.55 -29.23
CA GLY A 245 -2.46 23.91 -29.46
C GLY A 245 -2.38 22.46 -29.93
N GLU A 246 -1.22 22.02 -30.44
CA GLU A 246 -1.02 20.67 -30.93
C GLU A 246 -0.40 19.78 -29.85
N LEU A 247 -0.79 18.50 -29.84
CA LEU A 247 -0.24 17.53 -28.91
C LEU A 247 1.21 17.21 -29.31
N THR A 248 2.14 17.66 -28.50
CA THR A 248 3.59 17.54 -28.74
C THR A 248 4.25 16.76 -27.63
N GLU A 249 5.39 16.17 -27.94
CA GLU A 249 6.25 15.45 -27.00
C GLU A 249 7.53 16.26 -26.78
N GLN A 250 7.91 16.47 -25.53
CA GLN A 250 9.11 17.21 -25.16
C GLN A 250 9.81 16.50 -24.00
N SER A 251 11.13 16.45 -24.06
CA SER A 251 11.97 15.74 -23.10
C SER A 251 12.93 16.69 -22.39
N PHE A 252 13.24 16.39 -21.14
CA PHE A 252 14.23 17.10 -20.34
C PHE A 252 14.88 16.13 -19.34
N THR A 253 16.14 16.43 -18.99
CA THR A 253 16.92 15.62 -18.06
C THR A 253 16.84 16.18 -16.64
N VAL A 254 16.44 15.34 -15.69
CA VAL A 254 16.53 15.59 -14.25
C VAL A 254 17.88 15.06 -13.78
N ALA A 255 18.90 15.92 -13.79
CA ALA A 255 20.28 15.53 -13.48
C ALA A 255 20.47 15.14 -12.00
N THR A 256 19.90 15.94 -11.09
CA THR A 256 19.91 15.68 -9.65
C THR A 256 18.57 16.04 -9.05
N ALA A 257 18.09 15.20 -8.14
CA ALA A 257 16.96 15.45 -7.27
C ALA A 257 17.08 14.60 -6.00
N SER A 258 16.26 14.91 -5.00
CA SER A 258 16.10 14.09 -3.80
C SER A 258 14.73 13.39 -3.87
N PRO A 259 14.65 12.14 -4.34
CA PRO A 259 13.38 11.43 -4.36
C PRO A 259 12.82 11.29 -2.95
N VAL A 260 11.49 11.36 -2.85
CA VAL A 260 10.76 11.28 -1.58
C VAL A 260 10.02 9.96 -1.46
N ASP A 261 9.84 9.51 -0.22
CA ASP A 261 8.88 8.44 0.06
C ASP A 261 7.48 9.05 0.13
N VAL A 262 6.48 8.30 -0.33
CA VAL A 262 5.08 8.69 -0.27
C VAL A 262 4.35 7.64 0.53
N VAL A 263 3.56 8.09 1.49
CA VAL A 263 2.80 7.22 2.37
C VAL A 263 1.70 6.54 1.57
N ASN A 264 1.63 5.22 1.72
CA ASN A 264 0.50 4.42 1.27
C ASN A 264 -0.48 4.21 2.43
N ASN A 265 -0.01 3.88 3.64
CA ASN A 265 -0.87 3.76 4.82
C ASN A 265 -0.07 3.92 6.13
N VAL A 266 -0.60 4.67 7.11
CA VAL A 266 -0.06 4.78 8.47
C VAL A 266 -1.15 4.57 9.54
N GLY A 267 -1.94 3.52 9.34
CA GLY A 267 -3.23 3.24 9.98
C GLY A 267 -4.41 3.73 9.13
N SER A 268 -5.61 3.29 9.47
CA SER A 268 -6.84 3.62 8.74
C SER A 268 -7.88 4.27 9.66
N ILE A 269 -8.75 5.06 9.06
CA ILE A 269 -9.85 5.78 9.72
C ILE A 269 -11.19 5.34 9.13
N VAL A 270 -12.26 5.52 9.89
CA VAL A 270 -13.63 5.35 9.42
C VAL A 270 -14.41 6.64 9.66
N PHE A 271 -14.97 7.19 8.60
CA PHE A 271 -15.82 8.38 8.64
C PHE A 271 -17.20 8.06 9.23
N THR A 272 -17.90 9.08 9.69
CA THR A 272 -19.24 8.94 10.28
C THR A 272 -20.27 8.34 9.31
N ALA A 273 -20.05 8.45 8.00
CA ALA A 273 -20.87 7.82 6.97
C ALA A 273 -20.49 6.36 6.66
N GLY A 274 -19.61 5.75 7.47
CA GLY A 274 -19.18 4.35 7.33
C GLY A 274 -18.08 4.10 6.30
N TYR A 275 -17.63 5.13 5.58
CA TYR A 275 -16.52 5.00 4.63
C TYR A 275 -15.19 4.86 5.37
N GLY A 276 -14.41 3.83 5.02
CA GLY A 276 -13.01 3.70 5.41
C GLY A 276 -12.10 4.54 4.53
N ALA A 277 -10.98 5.00 5.08
CA ALA A 277 -9.88 5.59 4.34
C ALA A 277 -8.53 5.33 5.02
N ASP A 278 -7.48 5.30 4.22
CA ASP A 278 -6.11 5.18 4.68
C ASP A 278 -5.63 6.54 5.22
N ARG A 279 -5.09 6.54 6.44
CA ARG A 279 -4.49 7.75 7.03
C ARG A 279 -3.18 8.03 6.30
N GLY A 280 -3.02 9.26 5.84
CA GLY A 280 -1.81 9.73 5.15
C GLY A 280 -1.65 9.24 3.72
N TYR A 281 -2.67 8.62 3.12
CA TYR A 281 -2.59 8.16 1.73
C TYR A 281 -2.17 9.28 0.78
N GLN A 282 -1.12 9.02 -0.01
CA GLN A 282 -0.49 9.97 -0.95
C GLN A 282 0.14 11.23 -0.32
N ASP A 283 0.31 11.27 1.00
CA ASP A 283 1.14 12.29 1.61
C ASP A 283 2.62 12.00 1.33
N VAL A 284 3.35 13.03 0.90
CA VAL A 284 4.82 13.01 0.92
C VAL A 284 5.28 12.85 2.36
N ASP A 285 6.10 11.84 2.64
CA ASP A 285 6.62 11.55 3.96
C ASP A 285 7.76 12.52 4.31
N ALA A 286 7.43 13.58 5.03
CA ALA A 286 8.37 14.58 5.54
C ALA A 286 8.58 14.43 7.06
N GLY A 287 8.28 13.26 7.62
CA GLY A 287 8.41 12.95 9.04
C GLY A 287 7.19 13.30 9.91
N GLN A 288 6.09 13.77 9.30
CA GLN A 288 4.84 14.07 10.01
C GLN A 288 4.18 12.83 10.64
N TYR A 289 4.64 11.64 10.29
CA TYR A 289 4.17 10.35 10.81
C TYR A 289 5.23 9.62 11.63
N ASP A 290 6.29 10.27 12.12
CA ASP A 290 7.38 9.58 12.84
C ASP A 290 7.09 9.33 14.34
N ALA A 291 5.87 9.60 14.78
CA ALA A 291 5.39 9.28 16.12
C ALA A 291 4.44 8.08 16.08
N ALA A 292 4.69 7.10 16.96
CA ALA A 292 3.75 6.03 17.23
C ALA A 292 2.42 6.61 17.74
N ALA A 293 1.31 6.02 17.30
CA ALA A 293 -0.03 6.49 17.65
C ALA A 293 -1.01 5.33 17.73
N ASP A 294 -1.96 5.40 18.65
CA ASP A 294 -3.10 4.49 18.60
C ASP A 294 -4.01 4.90 17.44
N VAL A 295 -4.42 3.93 16.63
CA VAL A 295 -5.21 4.14 15.41
C VAL A 295 -6.56 3.44 15.51
N PHE A 296 -7.52 3.90 14.72
CA PHE A 296 -8.84 3.28 14.69
C PHE A 296 -8.78 1.90 14.01
N ALA A 297 -8.16 1.83 12.83
CA ALA A 297 -7.99 0.59 12.10
C ALA A 297 -6.54 0.35 11.67
N LEU A 298 -6.18 -0.92 11.61
CA LEU A 298 -4.93 -1.42 11.04
C LEU A 298 -5.03 -1.52 9.51
N CYS A 299 -3.89 -1.63 8.84
CA CYS A 299 -3.82 -2.04 7.44
C CYS A 299 -3.41 -3.51 7.33
N GLY A 300 -4.18 -4.29 6.57
CA GLY A 300 -3.89 -5.71 6.31
C GLY A 300 -2.58 -5.97 5.57
N CYS A 301 -2.00 -4.97 4.92
CA CYS A 301 -0.75 -5.09 4.15
C CYS A 301 0.44 -5.54 5.00
N ALA A 302 0.60 -5.00 6.21
CA ALA A 302 1.72 -5.28 7.08
C ALA A 302 1.37 -4.99 8.55
N VAL A 303 1.02 -6.04 9.29
CA VAL A 303 0.48 -5.93 10.65
C VAL A 303 0.86 -7.15 11.48
N ALA A 304 1.20 -6.93 12.74
CA ALA A 304 1.33 -7.99 13.74
C ALA A 304 0.13 -8.00 14.67
N PHE A 305 -0.40 -9.19 14.94
CA PHE A 305 -1.46 -9.45 15.90
C PHE A 305 -0.92 -10.25 17.07
N ARG A 306 -1.33 -9.90 18.30
CA ARG A 306 -1.29 -10.83 19.43
C ARG A 306 -2.22 -11.99 19.11
N THR A 307 -1.69 -13.20 18.99
CA THR A 307 -2.45 -14.38 18.52
C THR A 307 -3.69 -14.65 19.38
N SER A 308 -3.60 -14.41 20.70
CA SER A 308 -4.74 -14.58 21.60
C SER A 308 -5.90 -13.64 21.31
N ALA A 309 -5.62 -12.38 20.91
CA ALA A 309 -6.65 -11.39 20.59
C ALA A 309 -7.37 -11.75 19.28
N GLY A 310 -6.62 -12.16 18.25
CA GLY A 310 -7.20 -12.63 17.00
C GLY A 310 -8.06 -13.90 17.16
N ARG A 311 -7.57 -14.88 17.95
CA ARG A 311 -8.33 -16.11 18.26
C ARG A 311 -9.60 -15.85 19.07
N GLU A 312 -9.61 -14.86 19.96
CA GLU A 312 -10.82 -14.49 20.72
C GLU A 312 -11.97 -14.09 19.79
N LEU A 313 -11.65 -13.48 18.64
CA LEU A 313 -12.61 -12.94 17.69
C LEU A 313 -12.79 -13.78 16.42
N ASP A 314 -12.15 -14.96 16.35
CA ASP A 314 -12.08 -15.82 15.17
C ASP A 314 -11.58 -15.10 13.90
N TRP A 315 -10.59 -14.22 14.06
CA TRP A 315 -9.87 -13.56 12.96
C TRP A 315 -10.80 -12.75 12.03
N PHE A 316 -10.57 -12.78 10.72
CA PHE A 316 -11.42 -12.08 9.75
C PHE A 316 -12.77 -12.81 9.61
N ASP A 317 -13.84 -12.06 9.39
CA ASP A 317 -15.13 -12.64 9.01
C ASP A 317 -15.02 -13.23 7.59
N ASP A 318 -15.40 -14.51 7.44
CA ASP A 318 -15.29 -15.26 6.19
C ASP A 318 -16.26 -14.72 5.10
N ASP A 319 -17.22 -13.85 5.44
CA ASP A 319 -18.06 -13.17 4.45
C ASP A 319 -17.33 -12.06 3.68
N PHE A 320 -16.13 -11.67 4.11
CA PHE A 320 -15.25 -10.73 3.40
C PHE A 320 -14.31 -11.50 2.46
N PHE A 321 -14.34 -11.14 1.17
CA PHE A 321 -13.39 -11.67 0.19
C PHE A 321 -12.10 -10.85 0.17
N LEU A 322 -12.21 -9.54 -0.03
CA LEU A 322 -11.13 -8.54 0.00
C LEU A 322 -11.73 -7.15 0.21
N TYR A 323 -10.92 -6.21 0.72
CA TYR A 323 -11.32 -4.90 1.24
C TYR A 323 -12.26 -4.93 2.45
N TYR A 324 -12.02 -4.01 3.38
CA TYR A 324 -12.75 -3.83 4.64
C TYR A 324 -12.62 -4.96 5.67
N GLU A 325 -12.02 -6.12 5.36
CA GLU A 325 -11.80 -7.18 6.36
C GLU A 325 -10.92 -6.71 7.53
N ASP A 326 -9.91 -5.89 7.25
CA ASP A 326 -9.02 -5.32 8.25
C ASP A 326 -9.70 -4.26 9.11
N THR A 327 -10.56 -3.46 8.50
CA THR A 327 -11.37 -2.43 9.16
C THR A 327 -12.44 -3.06 10.04
N ASP A 328 -13.11 -4.11 9.57
CA ASP A 328 -14.06 -4.92 10.34
C ASP A 328 -13.37 -5.56 11.56
N LEU A 329 -12.25 -6.25 11.36
CA LEU A 329 -11.50 -6.87 12.46
C LEU A 329 -11.03 -5.80 13.46
N SER A 330 -10.58 -4.65 12.98
CA SER A 330 -10.21 -3.52 13.84
C SER A 330 -11.37 -3.05 14.71
N TRP A 331 -12.56 -2.92 14.12
CA TRP A 331 -13.75 -2.53 14.84
C TRP A 331 -14.09 -3.56 15.93
N ARG A 332 -14.08 -4.85 15.59
CA ARG A 332 -14.36 -5.95 16.54
C ARG A 332 -13.33 -6.00 17.67
N LEU A 333 -12.04 -5.81 17.38
CA LEU A 333 -10.97 -5.68 18.38
C LEU A 333 -11.27 -4.55 19.36
N ARG A 334 -11.56 -3.35 18.86
CA ARG A 334 -11.87 -2.19 19.70
C ARG A 334 -13.14 -2.39 20.52
N ALA A 335 -14.18 -2.99 19.94
CA ALA A 335 -15.42 -3.31 20.64
C ALA A 335 -15.21 -4.32 21.79
N ALA A 336 -14.20 -5.19 21.67
CA ALA A 336 -13.78 -6.11 22.72
C ALA A 336 -12.80 -5.47 23.74
N GLY A 337 -12.47 -4.18 23.59
CA GLY A 337 -11.60 -3.44 24.51
C GLY A 337 -10.11 -3.54 24.20
N TRP A 338 -9.74 -4.02 23.01
CA TRP A 338 -8.36 -4.06 22.55
C TRP A 338 -7.93 -2.75 21.89
N ASP A 339 -6.65 -2.45 22.03
CA ASP A 339 -5.96 -1.29 21.45
C ASP A 339 -5.21 -1.72 20.16
N ILE A 340 -5.12 -0.80 19.19
CA ILE A 340 -4.43 -0.98 17.91
C ILE A 340 -3.46 0.19 17.76
N ARG A 341 -2.19 -0.10 17.44
CA ARG A 341 -1.12 0.89 17.37
C ARG A 341 -0.47 0.92 15.99
N TYR A 342 -0.13 2.11 15.55
CA TYR A 342 0.77 2.36 14.43
C TYR A 342 2.21 2.52 14.94
N GLU A 343 3.17 1.82 14.32
CA GLU A 343 4.60 1.89 14.64
C GLU A 343 5.40 2.47 13.45
N PRO A 344 5.93 3.69 13.55
CA PRO A 344 6.57 4.38 12.43
C PRO A 344 7.90 3.76 12.00
N LYS A 345 8.61 3.05 12.90
CA LYS A 345 9.89 2.42 12.58
C LYS A 345 9.74 1.09 11.84
N ALA A 346 8.57 0.46 11.93
CA ALA A 346 8.25 -0.72 11.15
C ALA A 346 7.88 -0.30 9.72
N VAL A 347 8.88 -0.08 8.87
CA VAL A 347 8.68 0.42 7.50
C VAL A 347 8.61 -0.73 6.49
N VAL A 348 7.64 -0.63 5.58
CA VAL A 348 7.47 -1.55 4.46
C VAL A 348 7.16 -0.80 3.17
N ARG A 349 7.75 -1.24 2.06
CA ARG A 349 7.54 -0.70 0.72
C ARG A 349 6.51 -1.55 -0.03
N HIS A 350 5.42 -0.98 -0.51
CA HIS A 350 4.28 -1.71 -1.09
C HIS A 350 3.99 -1.21 -2.50
N VAL A 351 3.89 -2.14 -3.47
CA VAL A 351 3.56 -1.79 -4.86
C VAL A 351 2.15 -1.19 -4.95
N HIS A 352 1.25 -1.66 -4.08
CA HIS A 352 -0.16 -1.26 -3.95
C HIS A 352 -1.02 -1.64 -5.15
N SER A 353 -2.19 -2.23 -4.88
CA SER A 353 -3.19 -2.58 -5.92
C SER A 353 -2.64 -3.50 -7.04
N ALA A 354 -1.59 -4.28 -6.77
CA ALA A 354 -0.85 -4.99 -7.82
C ALA A 354 -1.62 -6.17 -8.47
N THR A 355 -2.63 -6.68 -7.77
CA THR A 355 -3.47 -7.82 -8.20
C THR A 355 -4.93 -7.40 -8.43
N SER A 356 -5.45 -6.51 -7.58
CA SER A 356 -6.78 -5.92 -7.71
C SER A 356 -6.62 -4.48 -8.14
N VAL A 357 -6.92 -4.18 -9.41
CA VAL A 357 -6.84 -2.81 -9.95
C VAL A 357 -7.88 -1.92 -9.28
N GLU A 358 -7.45 -0.82 -8.66
CA GLU A 358 -8.35 0.20 -8.10
C GLU A 358 -9.41 0.64 -9.13
N TRP A 359 -10.64 0.87 -8.66
CA TRP A 359 -11.79 1.24 -9.48
C TRP A 359 -12.24 0.20 -10.52
N SER A 360 -11.64 -0.99 -10.56
CA SER A 360 -12.19 -2.12 -11.32
C SER A 360 -13.60 -2.52 -10.82
N PRO A 361 -14.43 -3.19 -11.64
CA PRO A 361 -15.73 -3.68 -11.19
C PRO A 361 -15.65 -4.54 -9.91
N THR A 362 -14.59 -5.35 -9.79
CA THR A 362 -14.30 -6.14 -8.58
C THR A 362 -14.00 -5.25 -7.38
N PHE A 363 -13.18 -4.21 -7.55
CA PHE A 363 -12.89 -3.24 -6.50
C PHE A 363 -14.16 -2.54 -6.01
N VAL A 364 -14.93 -1.95 -6.93
CA VAL A 364 -16.13 -1.19 -6.60
C VAL A 364 -17.16 -2.09 -5.90
N PHE A 365 -17.38 -3.30 -6.44
CA PHE A 365 -18.32 -4.26 -5.87
C PHE A 365 -17.96 -4.62 -4.42
N HIS A 366 -16.71 -5.03 -4.15
CA HIS A 366 -16.31 -5.47 -2.82
C HIS A 366 -16.25 -4.31 -1.82
N THR A 367 -15.69 -3.15 -2.21
CA THR A 367 -15.64 -1.97 -1.34
C THR A 367 -17.06 -1.53 -0.96
N ASP A 368 -18.01 -1.45 -1.89
CA ASP A 368 -19.38 -1.02 -1.56
C ASP A 368 -20.16 -2.07 -0.78
N ARG A 369 -20.08 -3.35 -1.16
CA ARG A 369 -20.73 -4.44 -0.41
C ARG A 369 -20.19 -4.50 1.02
N ASN A 370 -18.87 -4.54 1.17
CA ASN A 370 -18.24 -4.83 2.45
C ASN A 370 -18.32 -3.63 3.40
N ARG A 371 -18.32 -2.40 2.88
CA ARG A 371 -18.65 -1.21 3.67
C ARG A 371 -20.00 -1.32 4.35
N LEU A 372 -21.01 -1.82 3.65
CA LEU A 372 -22.35 -2.02 4.23
C LEU A 372 -22.39 -3.22 5.17
N LEU A 373 -21.68 -4.30 4.84
CA LEU A 373 -21.58 -5.50 5.67
C LEU A 373 -20.94 -5.22 7.03
N MET A 374 -19.90 -4.39 7.08
CA MET A 374 -19.22 -3.98 8.31
C MET A 374 -20.15 -3.23 9.29
N LEU A 375 -21.24 -2.62 8.81
CA LEU A 375 -22.13 -1.80 9.63
C LEU A 375 -23.26 -2.58 10.32
N VAL A 376 -23.45 -3.87 10.03
CA VAL A 376 -24.62 -4.65 10.46
C VAL A 376 -24.33 -5.73 11.50
#